data_AF-A0A2D5AXQ0-F1
#
_entry.id   AF-A0A2D5AXQ0-F1
#
_cell.length_a   1.000
_cell.length_b   1.000
_cell.length_c   1.000
_cell.angle_alpha   90.00
_cell.angle_beta   90.00
_cell.angle_gamma   90.00
#
_symmetry.space_group_name_H-M   'P 1'
#
loop_
_entity.id
_entity.type
_entity.pdbx_description
1 polymer ?
#
loop_
_entity_poly.entity_id
_entity_poly.type
_entity_poly.pdbx_seq_one_letter_code
_entity_poly.pdbx_strand_id
1 'polypeptide(L)'
;MGLASVALCCAIVAHSEGTDVLCLKDGRILEGLSMSRDEGGVTIAYENGDVSVPESLILEALIEGEADFVPRTDEEREKYEKGLVPFEGKWVSVRKRNDRIRKRLKHVREDIENMRAHREWANRRRDETSNFNFEYTVPKNIFESYRDQMEAYFELFKKDWKVKSSRKIGKLTVAFYGSPKEWKRTSGARGGVIGYFKYFPDFELNIFYDRLDPGLTEDVMYHEANHYLQQLVDVGFKYPHWPGEALAEYYGASDWDPERKKLTTGLIQEGRLIQIQRDIAGGKRWGIRELLLDRRAFEHYSWGWSLVHFLMNDKRYDRRFRKFFLGLAKDGGVKRSSTGPAGLRTVEPEELLSAFMKYLGVKHDQALDEMQKEWHAYIDDQLDFVTPRGLEKAADDAKRSNRPLRARRLYEEAVAAGTKNAMTYHRYAELLYIEGEKGEAIKRWRQAIELDPLTGTFHYRMGSAIVNMGQEKADEGERLMALGLEIDPDLETEWRFE
;
A
#
# COMPACT_ATOMS: atom_id res chain seq x y z
N MET A 1 50.23 43.97 16.05
CA MET A 1 49.49 44.67 14.98
C MET A 1 49.17 43.63 13.91
N GLY A 2 47.96 43.18 13.62
CA GLY A 2 46.63 43.34 14.18
C GLY A 2 45.79 42.20 13.62
N LEU A 3 45.06 41.47 14.48
CA LEU A 3 44.04 40.50 14.10
C LEU A 3 42.84 41.26 13.56
N ALA A 4 42.51 41.09 12.29
CA ALA A 4 41.26 41.57 11.72
C ALA A 4 40.22 40.44 11.82
N SER A 5 39.41 40.49 12.88
CA SER A 5 38.14 39.77 12.95
C SER A 5 37.24 40.23 11.82
N VAL A 6 36.97 39.35 10.86
CA VAL A 6 35.84 39.53 9.94
C VAL A 6 34.58 39.17 10.73
N ALA A 7 33.96 40.18 11.32
CA ALA A 7 32.62 40.07 11.86
C ALA A 7 31.67 39.82 10.68
N LEU A 8 31.29 38.57 10.47
CA LEU A 8 30.17 38.19 9.61
C LEU A 8 28.91 38.73 10.31
N CYS A 9 28.43 39.89 9.90
CA CYS A 9 27.11 40.36 10.28
C CYS A 9 26.07 39.44 9.63
N CYS A 10 25.80 38.30 10.27
CA CYS A 10 24.55 37.58 10.07
C CYS A 10 23.45 38.53 10.56
N ALA A 11 22.78 39.19 9.64
CA ALA A 11 21.48 39.76 9.93
C ALA A 11 20.58 38.58 10.30
N ILE A 12 20.39 38.36 11.60
CA ILE A 12 19.37 37.43 12.11
C ILE A 12 18.05 38.02 11.64
N VAL A 13 17.55 37.55 10.50
CA VAL A 13 16.15 37.70 10.18
C VAL A 13 15.46 36.85 11.23
N ALA A 14 14.72 37.51 12.14
CA ALA A 14 13.92 36.82 13.12
C ALA A 14 13.02 35.83 12.37
N HIS A 15 13.27 34.53 12.58
CA HIS A 15 12.29 33.52 12.20
C HIS A 15 11.06 33.81 13.04
N SER A 16 9.92 34.05 12.40
CA SER A 16 8.67 33.98 13.13
C SER A 16 8.46 32.50 13.44
N GLU A 17 8.55 32.13 14.71
CA GLU A 17 8.24 30.77 15.15
C GLU A 17 6.91 30.31 14.55
N GLY A 18 6.93 29.14 13.91
CA GLY A 18 5.73 28.41 13.53
C GLY A 18 5.07 28.78 12.19
N THR A 19 5.78 29.41 11.25
CA THR A 19 5.23 29.66 9.90
C THR A 19 5.64 28.68 8.82
N ASP A 20 6.65 27.83 9.08
CA ASP A 20 7.15 26.83 8.15
C ASP A 20 6.12 25.73 7.89
N VAL A 21 6.12 25.23 6.66
CA VAL A 21 5.26 24.13 6.23
C VAL A 21 6.07 23.12 5.44
N LEU A 22 5.96 21.85 5.82
CA LEU A 22 6.49 20.72 5.07
C LEU A 22 5.35 19.81 4.64
N CYS A 23 5.19 19.64 3.34
CA CYS A 23 4.26 18.69 2.73
C CYS A 23 5.05 17.51 2.16
N LEU A 24 4.62 16.31 2.49
CA LEU A 24 5.22 15.07 2.00
C LEU A 24 4.40 14.45 0.88
N LYS A 25 5.06 13.64 0.03
CA LYS A 25 4.42 12.95 -1.10
C LYS A 25 3.36 11.94 -0.66
N ASP A 26 3.48 11.43 0.57
CA ASP A 26 2.53 10.49 1.17
C ASP A 26 1.36 11.17 1.88
N GLY A 27 1.25 12.50 1.80
CA GLY A 27 0.11 13.28 2.28
C GLY A 27 0.25 13.82 3.70
N ARG A 28 1.35 13.52 4.40
CA ARG A 28 1.65 14.17 5.68
C ARG A 28 1.96 15.64 5.47
N ILE A 29 1.52 16.45 6.42
CA ILE A 29 1.76 17.88 6.46
C ILE A 29 2.18 18.24 7.88
N LEU A 30 3.33 18.92 7.99
CA LEU A 30 3.87 19.43 9.22
C LEU A 30 3.87 20.95 9.17
N GLU A 31 3.40 21.57 10.25
CA GLU A 31 3.37 23.02 10.44
C GLU A 31 3.64 23.35 11.91
N GLY A 32 4.00 24.60 12.20
CA GLY A 32 4.23 25.04 13.57
C GLY A 32 5.57 24.57 14.18
N LEU A 33 6.41 23.90 13.39
CA LEU A 33 7.73 23.43 13.78
C LEU A 33 8.81 24.28 13.10
N SER A 34 9.95 24.47 13.78
CA SER A 34 11.10 25.12 13.15
C SER A 34 11.79 24.15 12.21
N MET A 35 12.05 24.59 10.98
CA MET A 35 12.63 23.77 9.94
C MET A 35 13.84 24.47 9.30
N SER A 36 14.78 23.68 8.80
CA SER A 36 15.90 24.17 7.99
C SER A 36 16.20 23.21 6.84
N ARG A 37 16.67 23.72 5.70
CA ARG A 37 17.16 22.85 4.61
C ARG A 37 18.62 22.48 4.81
N ASP A 38 18.94 21.26 4.44
CA ASP A 38 20.30 20.76 4.31
C ASP A 38 20.52 20.15 2.92
N GLU A 39 21.73 19.64 2.61
CA GLU A 39 22.02 19.04 1.30
C GLU A 39 21.20 17.79 0.98
N GLY A 40 20.58 17.16 1.99
CA GLY A 40 19.84 15.90 1.89
C GLY A 40 18.31 16.03 1.97
N GLY A 41 17.80 17.18 2.41
CA GLY A 41 16.36 17.46 2.51
C GLY A 41 16.04 18.58 3.49
N VAL A 42 15.21 18.29 4.49
CA VAL A 42 14.75 19.25 5.51
C VAL A 42 14.94 18.65 6.90
N THR A 43 15.62 19.36 7.78
CA THR A 43 15.73 19.02 9.20
C THR A 43 14.69 19.77 10.01
N ILE A 44 13.94 19.05 10.83
CA ILE A 44 12.89 19.56 11.71
C ILE A 44 13.40 19.53 13.15
N ALA A 45 13.31 20.65 13.84
CA ALA A 45 13.68 20.74 15.24
C ALA A 45 12.51 20.29 16.14
N TYR A 46 12.75 19.27 16.96
CA TYR A 46 11.86 18.84 18.04
C TYR A 46 12.58 19.00 19.39
N GLU A 47 11.83 19.06 20.49
CA GLU A 47 12.43 19.26 21.83
C GLU A 47 13.35 18.09 22.21
N ASN A 48 12.99 16.86 21.80
CA ASN A 48 13.74 15.66 22.14
C ASN A 48 14.69 15.15 21.03
N GLY A 49 14.91 15.95 19.98
CA GLY A 49 15.94 15.70 18.97
C GLY A 49 15.54 16.08 17.55
N ASP A 50 16.51 16.52 16.76
CA ASP A 50 16.26 16.89 15.37
C ASP A 50 15.98 15.68 14.48
N VAL A 51 15.07 15.86 13.53
CA VAL A 51 14.66 14.83 12.57
C VAL A 51 14.95 15.30 11.15
N SER A 52 15.90 14.64 10.47
CA SER A 52 16.21 14.91 9.06
C SER A 52 15.30 14.12 8.13
N VAL A 53 14.47 14.84 7.37
CA VAL A 53 13.55 14.33 6.36
C VAL A 53 14.23 14.33 4.99
N PRO A 54 14.42 13.16 4.35
CA PRO A 54 15.08 13.11 3.06
C PRO A 54 14.22 13.70 1.93
N GLU A 55 14.87 14.35 0.96
CA GLU A 55 14.23 14.98 -0.22
C GLU A 55 13.34 14.01 -1.02
N SER A 56 13.63 12.71 -0.97
CA SER A 56 12.80 11.68 -1.60
C SER A 56 11.35 11.67 -1.09
N LEU A 57 11.11 12.05 0.17
CA LEU A 57 9.78 12.10 0.78
C LEU A 57 9.08 13.46 0.60
N ILE A 58 9.83 14.53 0.33
CA ILE A 58 9.34 15.90 0.32
C ILE A 58 8.58 16.15 -0.99
N LEU A 59 7.32 16.58 -0.87
CA LEU A 59 6.55 17.13 -1.98
C LEU A 59 6.83 18.62 -2.12
N GLU A 60 6.83 19.33 -1.00
CA GLU A 60 7.07 20.76 -0.94
C GLU A 60 7.52 21.15 0.47
N ALA A 61 8.51 22.04 0.60
CA ALA A 61 8.86 22.66 1.87
C ALA A 61 8.96 24.18 1.70
N LEU A 62 8.19 24.90 2.51
CA LEU A 62 8.09 26.35 2.55
C LEU A 62 8.57 26.82 3.92
N ILE A 63 9.81 27.28 3.97
CA ILE A 63 10.47 27.73 5.21
C ILE A 63 10.57 29.26 5.14
N GLU A 64 9.95 29.94 6.10
CA GLU A 64 9.92 31.40 6.15
C GLU A 64 11.17 31.94 6.85
N GLY A 65 11.78 32.96 6.26
CA GLY A 65 13.00 33.54 6.82
C GLY A 65 14.28 32.89 6.32
N GLU A 66 14.20 31.79 5.55
CA GLU A 66 15.34 31.10 4.96
C GLU A 66 16.15 32.06 4.09
N ALA A 67 17.15 32.72 4.65
CA ALA A 67 18.14 33.54 3.96
C ALA A 67 19.42 32.72 3.76
N ASP A 68 19.29 31.42 3.51
CA ASP A 68 20.40 30.46 3.65
C ASP A 68 21.01 30.05 2.30
N PHE A 69 20.95 30.95 1.32
CA PHE A 69 21.82 30.79 0.17
C PHE A 69 23.25 31.13 0.59
N VAL A 70 24.06 30.10 0.83
CA VAL A 70 25.52 30.24 1.01
C VAL A 70 26.16 30.17 -0.37
N PRO A 71 26.72 31.28 -0.89
CA PRO A 71 27.35 31.28 -2.21
C PRO A 71 28.57 30.35 -2.23
N ARG A 72 28.65 29.45 -3.21
CA ARG A 72 29.76 28.49 -3.38
C ARG A 72 30.76 28.95 -4.45
N THR A 73 30.31 29.79 -5.37
CA THR A 73 31.12 30.38 -6.45
C THR A 73 31.22 31.89 -6.33
N ASP A 74 32.20 32.49 -7.01
CA ASP A 74 32.36 33.95 -7.02
C ASP A 74 31.20 34.66 -7.73
N GLU A 75 30.63 34.04 -8.77
CA GLU A 75 29.43 34.54 -9.45
C GLU A 75 28.20 34.55 -8.53
N GLU A 76 28.06 33.51 -7.71
CA GLU A 76 27.01 33.43 -6.71
C GLU A 76 27.20 34.47 -5.60
N ARG A 77 28.44 34.72 -5.17
CA ARG A 77 28.76 35.75 -4.17
C ARG A 77 28.35 37.12 -4.67
N GLU A 78 28.73 37.45 -5.91
CA GLU A 78 28.40 38.75 -6.52
C GLU A 78 26.87 38.97 -6.60
N LYS A 79 26.12 37.92 -6.95
CA LYS A 79 24.65 37.99 -6.99
C LYS A 79 24.03 38.12 -5.61
N TYR A 80 24.58 37.40 -4.62
CA TYR A 80 24.13 37.47 -3.23
C TYR A 80 24.37 38.85 -2.61
N GLU A 81 25.54 39.44 -2.82
CA GLU A 81 25.86 40.81 -2.39
C GLU A 81 24.90 41.86 -2.99
N LYS A 82 24.38 41.60 -4.19
CA LYS A 82 23.32 42.42 -4.84
C LYS A 82 21.91 42.16 -4.28
N GLY A 83 21.78 41.36 -3.22
CA GLY A 83 20.52 40.99 -2.57
C GLY A 83 19.68 39.99 -3.38
N LEU A 84 20.31 39.23 -4.28
CA LEU A 84 19.66 38.19 -5.08
C LEU A 84 19.94 36.81 -4.51
N VAL A 85 18.95 35.94 -4.60
CA VAL A 85 19.02 34.54 -4.17
C VAL A 85 18.41 33.65 -5.27
N PRO A 86 18.90 32.42 -5.46
CA PRO A 86 18.26 31.47 -6.36
C PRO A 86 16.91 31.05 -5.78
N PHE A 87 15.89 31.03 -6.64
CA PHE A 87 14.55 30.53 -6.34
C PHE A 87 13.91 30.07 -7.64
N GLU A 88 13.41 28.83 -7.69
CA GLU A 88 12.76 28.24 -8.88
C GLU A 88 13.66 28.32 -10.14
N GLY A 89 14.96 28.03 -9.98
CA GLY A 89 15.94 28.07 -11.08
C GLY A 89 16.27 29.47 -11.60
N LYS A 90 15.88 30.54 -10.89
CA LYS A 90 16.15 31.94 -11.27
C LYS A 90 16.71 32.74 -10.09
N TRP A 91 17.52 33.76 -10.39
CA TRP A 91 17.97 34.74 -9.40
C TRP A 91 16.90 35.82 -9.20
N VAL A 92 16.44 36.00 -7.97
CA VAL A 92 15.42 36.97 -7.59
C VAL A 92 15.81 37.71 -6.32
N SER A 93 15.29 38.90 -6.08
CA SER A 93 15.56 39.59 -4.81
C SER A 93 14.96 38.83 -3.63
N VAL A 94 15.63 38.88 -2.46
CA VAL A 94 15.14 38.27 -1.20
C VAL A 94 13.70 38.67 -0.91
N ARG A 95 13.35 39.95 -1.09
CA ARG A 95 11.98 40.45 -0.94
C ARG A 95 10.99 39.74 -1.87
N LYS A 96 11.32 39.64 -3.16
CA LYS A 96 10.45 39.02 -4.17
C LYS A 96 10.27 37.52 -3.92
N ARG A 97 11.32 36.83 -3.49
CA ARG A 97 11.25 35.44 -3.04
C ARG A 97 10.31 35.31 -1.84
N ASN A 98 10.51 36.09 -0.79
CA ASN A 98 9.69 36.02 0.42
C ASN A 98 8.22 36.37 0.15
N ASP A 99 7.94 37.34 -0.72
CA ASP A 99 6.57 37.66 -1.14
C ASP A 99 5.91 36.50 -1.90
N ARG A 100 6.66 35.76 -2.73
CA ARG A 100 6.18 34.54 -3.40
C ARG A 100 5.94 33.40 -2.41
N ILE A 101 6.88 33.16 -1.50
CA ILE A 101 6.75 32.16 -0.43
C ILE A 101 5.50 32.46 0.39
N ARG A 102 5.30 33.72 0.86
CA ARG A 102 4.09 34.13 1.59
C ARG A 102 2.81 33.89 0.79
N LYS A 103 2.80 34.20 -0.51
CA LYS A 103 1.64 33.92 -1.36
C LYS A 103 1.39 32.40 -1.48
N ARG A 104 2.43 31.58 -1.61
CA ARG A 104 2.31 30.12 -1.71
C ARG A 104 1.89 29.49 -0.39
N LEU A 105 2.49 29.91 0.73
CA LEU A 105 2.10 29.55 2.10
C LEU A 105 0.62 29.81 2.34
N LYS A 106 0.07 30.93 1.83
CA LYS A 106 -1.37 31.18 1.92
C LYS A 106 -2.21 30.09 1.24
N HIS A 107 -1.86 29.70 0.01
CA HIS A 107 -2.59 28.65 -0.71
C HIS A 107 -2.41 27.28 -0.03
N VAL A 108 -1.19 26.94 0.36
CA VAL A 108 -0.90 25.68 1.06
C VAL A 108 -1.66 25.60 2.39
N ARG A 109 -1.75 26.69 3.16
CA ARG A 109 -2.55 26.74 4.40
C ARG A 109 -4.04 26.57 4.12
N GLU A 110 -4.56 27.18 3.05
CA GLU A 110 -5.95 26.96 2.62
C GLU A 110 -6.19 25.47 2.27
N ASP A 111 -5.25 24.83 1.59
CA ASP A 111 -5.30 23.39 1.27
C ASP A 111 -5.21 22.52 2.53
N ILE A 112 -4.35 22.86 3.49
CA ILE A 112 -4.21 22.18 4.79
C ILE A 112 -5.51 22.24 5.57
N GLU A 113 -6.10 23.42 5.70
CA GLU A 113 -7.38 23.60 6.39
C GLU A 113 -8.49 22.82 5.68
N ASN A 114 -8.46 22.78 4.34
CA ASN A 114 -9.37 21.94 3.58
C ASN A 114 -9.14 20.45 3.86
N MET A 115 -7.90 19.96 3.92
CA MET A 115 -7.61 18.57 4.28
C MET A 115 -8.07 18.25 5.70
N ARG A 116 -7.82 19.14 6.67
CA ARG A 116 -8.26 19.00 8.07
C ARG A 116 -9.77 18.92 8.19
N ALA A 117 -10.50 19.77 7.46
CA ALA A 117 -11.97 19.77 7.47
C ALA A 117 -12.56 18.42 7.03
N HIS A 118 -11.84 17.67 6.21
CA HIS A 118 -12.26 16.39 5.63
C HIS A 118 -11.52 15.16 6.18
N ARG A 119 -10.74 15.31 7.26
CA ARG A 119 -9.92 14.22 7.84
C ARG A 119 -10.73 13.17 8.60
N GLU A 120 -11.95 13.52 9.00
CA GLU A 120 -12.85 12.67 9.77
C GLU A 120 -13.94 12.11 8.86
N TRP A 121 -14.22 10.81 8.97
CA TRP A 121 -15.23 10.13 8.16
C TRP A 121 -16.61 10.81 8.13
N ALA A 122 -17.00 11.48 9.22
CA ALA A 122 -18.25 12.25 9.29
C ALA A 122 -18.29 13.39 8.25
N ASN A 123 -17.13 13.98 7.96
CA ASN A 123 -16.93 15.08 7.01
C ASN A 123 -16.21 14.62 5.73
N ARG A 124 -16.19 13.32 5.43
CA ARG A 124 -15.53 12.78 4.24
C ARG A 124 -15.96 13.49 2.95
N ARG A 125 -15.08 13.49 1.95
CA ARG A 125 -15.37 13.97 0.60
C ARG A 125 -16.24 12.98 -0.14
N ARG A 126 -16.95 13.49 -1.15
CA ARG A 126 -17.73 12.67 -2.07
C ARG A 126 -17.44 13.09 -3.49
N ASP A 127 -17.02 12.15 -4.31
CA ASP A 127 -16.80 12.33 -5.74
C ASP A 127 -17.60 11.29 -6.54
N GLU A 128 -18.10 11.67 -7.70
CA GLU A 128 -18.79 10.77 -8.61
C GLU A 128 -18.02 10.67 -9.93
N THR A 129 -17.83 9.44 -10.40
CA THR A 129 -17.16 9.13 -11.68
C THR A 129 -18.12 8.38 -12.60
N SER A 130 -17.64 7.86 -13.73
CA SER A 130 -18.53 7.18 -14.68
C SER A 130 -19.07 5.87 -14.10
N ASN A 131 -18.25 5.16 -13.32
CA ASN A 131 -18.53 3.81 -12.86
C ASN A 131 -18.63 3.69 -11.33
N PHE A 132 -18.14 4.67 -10.57
CA PHE A 132 -18.08 4.61 -9.10
C PHE A 132 -18.60 5.88 -8.42
N ASN A 133 -19.13 5.69 -7.21
CA ASN A 133 -19.31 6.75 -6.22
C ASN A 133 -18.20 6.61 -5.19
N PHE A 134 -17.45 7.66 -4.89
CA PHE A 134 -16.37 7.63 -3.93
C PHE A 134 -16.73 8.44 -2.70
N GLU A 135 -16.47 7.87 -1.53
CA GLU A 135 -16.49 8.58 -0.26
C GLU A 135 -15.13 8.41 0.40
N TYR A 136 -14.42 9.51 0.69
CA TYR A 136 -13.02 9.39 1.10
C TYR A 136 -12.52 10.51 2.00
N THR A 137 -11.55 10.17 2.86
CA THR A 137 -10.83 11.10 3.75
C THR A 137 -9.34 11.19 3.39
N VAL A 138 -8.86 10.30 2.51
CA VAL A 138 -7.52 10.37 1.91
C VAL A 138 -7.30 11.74 1.26
N PRO A 139 -6.11 12.38 1.41
CA PRO A 139 -5.79 13.61 0.70
C PRO A 139 -6.03 13.48 -0.81
N LYS A 140 -6.66 14.50 -1.40
CA LYS A 140 -7.15 14.45 -2.79
C LYS A 140 -6.03 14.12 -3.79
N ASN A 141 -4.85 14.71 -3.61
CA ASN A 141 -3.67 14.48 -4.46
C ASN A 141 -3.19 13.02 -4.46
N ILE A 142 -3.48 12.25 -3.41
CA ILE A 142 -3.18 10.81 -3.34
C ILE A 142 -4.34 10.03 -3.94
N PHE A 143 -5.56 10.35 -3.52
CA PHE A 143 -6.78 9.67 -3.91
C PHE A 143 -7.01 9.66 -5.43
N GLU A 144 -6.64 10.73 -6.15
CA GLU A 144 -6.85 10.85 -7.59
C GLU A 144 -6.20 9.71 -8.41
N SER A 145 -5.03 9.23 -8.00
CA SER A 145 -4.37 8.09 -8.66
C SER A 145 -5.21 6.82 -8.53
N TYR A 146 -5.66 6.51 -7.30
CA TYR A 146 -6.51 5.33 -7.04
C TYR A 146 -7.86 5.41 -7.73
N ARG A 147 -8.48 6.60 -7.80
CA ARG A 147 -9.71 6.82 -8.56
C ARG A 147 -9.51 6.47 -10.04
N ASP A 148 -8.44 6.99 -10.65
CA ASP A 148 -8.12 6.75 -12.05
C ASP A 148 -7.80 5.25 -12.31
N GLN A 149 -7.12 4.58 -11.37
CA GLN A 149 -6.86 3.14 -11.37
C GLN A 149 -8.16 2.32 -11.40
N MET A 150 -9.11 2.62 -10.52
CA MET A 150 -10.39 1.90 -10.44
C MET A 150 -11.23 2.05 -11.71
N GLU A 151 -11.27 3.25 -12.28
CA GLU A 151 -11.96 3.50 -13.56
C GLU A 151 -11.31 2.71 -14.71
N ALA A 152 -9.98 2.71 -14.80
CA ALA A 152 -9.26 1.93 -15.79
C ALA A 152 -9.51 0.41 -15.62
N TYR A 153 -9.54 -0.06 -14.38
CA TYR A 153 -9.82 -1.46 -14.07
C TYR A 153 -11.23 -1.87 -14.48
N PHE A 154 -12.24 -1.05 -14.17
CA PHE A 154 -13.62 -1.34 -14.55
C PHE A 154 -13.79 -1.45 -16.07
N GLU A 155 -13.22 -0.53 -16.84
CA GLU A 155 -13.29 -0.56 -18.30
C GLU A 155 -12.49 -1.73 -18.90
N LEU A 156 -11.32 -2.04 -18.33
CA LEU A 156 -10.54 -3.21 -18.72
C LEU A 156 -11.34 -4.49 -18.49
N PHE A 157 -11.92 -4.68 -17.30
CA PHE A 157 -12.71 -5.86 -16.98
C PHE A 157 -13.93 -6.01 -17.91
N LYS A 158 -14.67 -4.93 -18.17
CA LYS A 158 -15.78 -4.95 -19.13
C LYS A 158 -15.35 -5.44 -20.51
N LYS A 159 -14.24 -4.92 -21.02
CA LYS A 159 -13.68 -5.30 -22.32
C LYS A 159 -13.28 -6.78 -22.33
N ASP A 160 -12.55 -7.20 -21.32
CA ASP A 160 -11.98 -8.55 -21.17
C ASP A 160 -13.04 -9.64 -21.05
N TRP A 161 -14.10 -9.35 -20.29
CA TRP A 161 -15.18 -10.29 -20.00
C TRP A 161 -16.41 -10.10 -20.87
N LYS A 162 -16.40 -9.07 -21.74
CA LYS A 162 -17.52 -8.69 -22.62
C LYS A 162 -18.82 -8.50 -21.84
N VAL A 163 -18.71 -7.91 -20.65
CA VAL A 163 -19.84 -7.57 -19.77
C VAL A 163 -20.23 -6.10 -19.93
N LYS A 164 -21.41 -5.74 -19.43
CA LYS A 164 -21.95 -4.38 -19.47
C LYS A 164 -22.29 -3.92 -18.07
N SER A 165 -22.26 -2.61 -17.86
CA SER A 165 -22.78 -2.00 -16.63
C SER A 165 -24.25 -2.39 -16.44
N SER A 166 -24.65 -2.65 -15.19
CA SER A 166 -26.00 -3.10 -14.86
C SER A 166 -26.73 -2.02 -14.06
N ARG A 167 -27.88 -1.56 -14.57
CA ARG A 167 -28.75 -0.63 -13.84
C ARG A 167 -29.31 -1.23 -12.54
N LYS A 168 -29.28 -2.56 -12.40
CA LYS A 168 -29.81 -3.25 -11.21
C LYS A 168 -28.94 -3.06 -9.96
N ILE A 169 -27.64 -2.83 -10.13
CA ILE A 169 -26.67 -2.77 -9.02
C ILE A 169 -26.11 -1.37 -8.78
N GLY A 170 -26.41 -0.42 -9.67
CA GLY A 170 -25.90 0.96 -9.58
C GLY A 170 -24.38 1.05 -9.72
N LYS A 171 -23.85 2.23 -9.38
CA LYS A 171 -22.42 2.45 -9.21
C LYS A 171 -22.01 1.91 -7.85
N LEU A 172 -20.86 1.24 -7.79
CA LEU A 172 -20.29 0.82 -6.52
C LEU A 172 -19.91 2.05 -5.70
N THR A 173 -20.31 2.08 -4.43
CA THR A 173 -19.76 3.02 -3.46
C THR A 173 -18.42 2.50 -2.96
N VAL A 174 -17.39 3.33 -3.05
CA VAL A 174 -16.04 3.05 -2.57
C VAL A 174 -15.76 3.98 -1.40
N ALA A 175 -15.75 3.39 -0.20
CA ALA A 175 -15.37 4.03 1.04
C ALA A 175 -13.85 3.90 1.24
N PHE A 176 -13.12 5.00 1.06
CA PHE A 176 -11.66 5.04 1.11
C PHE A 176 -11.17 5.87 2.30
N TYR A 177 -10.77 5.17 3.35
CA TYR A 177 -10.34 5.75 4.62
C TYR A 177 -8.88 6.23 4.54
N GLY A 178 -8.60 7.36 5.19
CA GLY A 178 -7.32 8.06 5.13
C GLY A 178 -6.18 7.31 5.83
N SER A 179 -6.52 6.38 6.72
CA SER A 179 -5.54 5.58 7.47
C SER A 179 -6.14 4.26 8.01
N PRO A 180 -5.30 3.27 8.34
CA PRO A 180 -5.74 2.06 9.05
C PRO A 180 -6.36 2.39 10.42
N LYS A 181 -5.94 3.50 11.04
CA LYS A 181 -6.44 3.95 12.34
C LYS A 181 -7.88 4.45 12.26
N GLU A 182 -8.15 5.35 11.31
CA GLU A 182 -9.50 5.82 11.07
C GLU A 182 -10.41 4.63 10.75
N TRP A 183 -9.97 3.76 9.85
CA TRP A 183 -10.65 2.51 9.51
C TRP A 183 -11.09 1.71 10.72
N LYS A 184 -10.16 1.40 11.64
CA LYS A 184 -10.46 0.63 12.86
C LYS A 184 -11.53 1.31 13.72
N ARG A 185 -11.51 2.65 13.80
CA ARG A 185 -12.46 3.43 14.60
C ARG A 185 -13.85 3.51 13.97
N THR A 186 -13.96 3.58 12.64
CA THR A 186 -15.19 3.99 11.97
C THR A 186 -15.87 2.89 11.15
N SER A 187 -15.15 1.88 10.67
CA SER A 187 -15.71 0.87 9.76
C SER A 187 -16.54 -0.20 10.47
N GLY A 188 -16.30 -0.44 11.76
CA GLY A 188 -16.85 -1.61 12.48
C GLY A 188 -16.26 -2.95 12.02
N ALA A 189 -15.19 -2.94 11.23
CA ALA A 189 -14.50 -4.13 10.76
C ALA A 189 -13.85 -4.90 11.92
N ARG A 190 -13.81 -6.23 11.80
CA ARG A 190 -13.05 -7.08 12.73
C ARG A 190 -11.55 -6.83 12.55
N GLY A 191 -10.78 -6.93 13.63
CA GLY A 191 -9.32 -6.83 13.58
C GLY A 191 -8.70 -7.80 12.56
N GLY A 192 -7.72 -7.34 11.79
CA GLY A 192 -6.98 -8.15 10.81
C GLY A 192 -7.47 -8.07 9.36
N VAL A 193 -8.59 -7.39 9.09
CA VAL A 193 -9.09 -7.15 7.73
C VAL A 193 -8.50 -5.85 7.17
N ILE A 194 -7.86 -5.94 6.00
CA ILE A 194 -7.18 -4.83 5.30
C ILE A 194 -8.04 -4.11 4.25
N GLY A 195 -9.26 -4.60 4.07
CA GLY A 195 -10.32 -4.08 3.20
C GLY A 195 -11.40 -5.15 3.03
N TYR A 196 -12.62 -4.79 2.64
CA TYR A 196 -13.65 -5.78 2.32
C TYR A 196 -14.70 -5.25 1.35
N PHE A 197 -15.23 -6.17 0.55
CA PHE A 197 -16.43 -5.96 -0.25
C PHE A 197 -17.70 -6.45 0.47
N LYS A 198 -18.68 -5.56 0.62
CA LYS A 198 -19.99 -5.85 1.22
C LYS A 198 -21.01 -6.09 0.12
N TYR A 199 -21.69 -7.25 0.16
CA TYR A 199 -22.68 -7.65 -0.85
C TYR A 199 -24.09 -7.08 -0.64
N PHE A 200 -24.50 -6.81 0.61
CA PHE A 200 -25.89 -6.43 0.95
C PHE A 200 -25.95 -5.53 2.20
N PRO A 201 -26.94 -4.62 2.34
CA PRO A 201 -28.03 -4.31 1.40
C PRO A 201 -27.60 -3.45 0.20
N ASP A 202 -26.47 -2.74 0.29
CA ASP A 202 -25.87 -1.95 -0.78
C ASP A 202 -24.43 -2.45 -1.03
N PHE A 203 -24.02 -2.52 -2.30
CA PHE A 203 -22.65 -2.87 -2.64
C PHE A 203 -21.71 -1.75 -2.22
N GLU A 204 -20.74 -2.10 -1.39
CA GLU A 204 -19.78 -1.14 -0.86
C GLU A 204 -18.40 -1.79 -0.77
N LEU A 205 -17.41 -1.12 -1.36
CA LEU A 205 -16.00 -1.46 -1.19
C LEU A 205 -15.45 -0.57 -0.09
N ASN A 206 -14.88 -1.18 0.93
CA ASN A 206 -14.29 -0.50 2.08
C ASN A 206 -12.79 -0.80 2.09
N ILE A 207 -11.94 0.23 1.95
CA ILE A 207 -10.47 0.12 1.92
C ILE A 207 -9.81 1.30 2.64
N PHE A 208 -8.57 1.15 3.09
CA PHE A 208 -7.82 2.27 3.68
C PHE A 208 -6.47 2.47 3.00
N TYR A 209 -5.95 3.70 3.11
CA TYR A 209 -4.64 4.06 2.62
C TYR A 209 -3.59 3.71 3.67
N ASP A 210 -2.75 2.71 3.38
CA ASP A 210 -1.57 2.41 4.17
C ASP A 210 -0.38 3.15 3.56
N ARG A 211 -0.03 4.31 4.12
CA ARG A 211 1.09 5.11 3.62
C ARG A 211 2.43 4.38 3.67
N LEU A 212 2.57 3.41 4.58
CA LEU A 212 3.80 2.63 4.75
C LEU A 212 3.82 1.41 3.83
N ASP A 213 2.68 1.03 3.26
CA ASP A 213 2.56 0.00 2.23
C ASP A 213 1.47 0.34 1.20
N PRO A 214 1.67 1.37 0.34
CA PRO A 214 0.67 1.77 -0.65
C PRO A 214 0.37 0.66 -1.66
N GLY A 215 1.35 -0.21 -1.91
CA GLY A 215 1.19 -1.38 -2.76
C GLY A 215 0.20 -2.38 -2.20
N LEU A 216 0.20 -2.63 -0.89
CA LEU A 216 -0.83 -3.45 -0.24
C LEU A 216 -2.23 -2.83 -0.41
N THR A 217 -2.36 -1.50 -0.26
CA THR A 217 -3.63 -0.81 -0.54
C THR A 217 -4.11 -1.07 -1.97
N GLU A 218 -3.21 -1.00 -2.96
CA GLU A 218 -3.55 -1.29 -4.36
C GLU A 218 -3.98 -2.75 -4.55
N ASP A 219 -3.21 -3.71 -4.02
CA ASP A 219 -3.49 -5.14 -4.16
C ASP A 219 -4.89 -5.49 -3.61
N VAL A 220 -5.20 -4.96 -2.42
CA VAL A 220 -6.51 -5.14 -1.76
C VAL A 220 -7.61 -4.45 -2.55
N MET A 221 -7.38 -3.23 -3.02
CA MET A 221 -8.35 -2.51 -3.84
C MET A 221 -8.70 -3.31 -5.10
N TYR A 222 -7.71 -3.83 -5.83
CA TYR A 222 -7.96 -4.63 -7.04
C TYR A 222 -8.64 -5.97 -6.75
N HIS A 223 -8.23 -6.64 -5.67
CA HIS A 223 -8.85 -7.89 -5.23
C HIS A 223 -10.32 -7.68 -4.87
N GLU A 224 -10.61 -6.77 -3.94
CA GLU A 224 -11.96 -6.55 -3.41
C GLU A 224 -12.88 -5.91 -4.47
N ALA A 225 -12.37 -5.01 -5.31
CA ALA A 225 -13.13 -4.49 -6.44
C ALA A 225 -13.46 -5.60 -7.46
N ASN A 226 -12.65 -6.65 -7.59
CA ASN A 226 -12.98 -7.77 -8.48
C ASN A 226 -14.28 -8.45 -8.06
N HIS A 227 -14.55 -8.59 -6.76
CA HIS A 227 -15.78 -9.20 -6.25
C HIS A 227 -17.03 -8.44 -6.73
N TYR A 228 -16.97 -7.10 -6.79
CA TYR A 228 -17.99 -6.28 -7.43
C TYR A 228 -18.04 -6.50 -8.95
N LEU A 229 -16.90 -6.49 -9.63
CA LEU A 229 -16.84 -6.66 -11.09
C LEU A 229 -17.41 -8.01 -11.55
N GLN A 230 -17.24 -9.07 -10.74
CA GLN A 230 -17.87 -10.36 -10.98
C GLN A 230 -19.40 -10.28 -11.00
N GLN A 231 -20.01 -9.38 -10.21
CA GLN A 231 -21.46 -9.15 -10.20
C GLN A 231 -21.99 -8.50 -11.49
N LEU A 232 -21.10 -7.90 -12.31
CA LEU A 232 -21.48 -7.44 -13.66
C LEU A 232 -21.81 -8.62 -14.61
N VAL A 233 -21.39 -9.84 -14.27
CA VAL A 233 -21.74 -11.04 -15.04
C VAL A 233 -23.21 -11.42 -14.78
N ASP A 234 -23.57 -11.66 -13.53
CA ASP A 234 -24.93 -11.94 -13.06
C ASP A 234 -25.05 -11.56 -11.58
N VAL A 235 -25.97 -10.65 -11.28
CA VAL A 235 -26.19 -10.04 -9.95
C VAL A 235 -26.83 -11.00 -8.95
N GLY A 236 -27.43 -12.09 -9.45
CA GLY A 236 -28.04 -13.15 -8.64
C GLY A 236 -27.14 -14.37 -8.52
N PHE A 237 -25.84 -14.22 -8.82
CA PHE A 237 -24.87 -15.31 -8.83
C PHE A 237 -23.66 -15.01 -7.97
N LYS A 238 -23.34 -15.94 -7.06
CA LYS A 238 -22.10 -15.95 -6.29
C LYS A 238 -21.19 -17.01 -6.88
N TYR A 239 -20.04 -16.58 -7.40
CA TYR A 239 -19.01 -17.52 -7.84
C TYR A 239 -18.59 -18.43 -6.66
N PRO A 240 -18.39 -19.73 -6.90
CA PRO A 240 -17.76 -20.59 -5.90
C PRO A 240 -16.35 -20.07 -5.58
N HIS A 241 -15.83 -20.41 -4.39
CA HIS A 241 -14.58 -19.84 -3.88
C HIS A 241 -13.42 -19.99 -4.86
N TRP A 242 -13.28 -21.15 -5.51
CA TRP A 242 -12.61 -21.22 -6.81
C TRP A 242 -13.67 -21.35 -7.91
N PRO A 243 -13.63 -20.58 -9.00
CA PRO A 243 -12.56 -19.66 -9.42
C PRO A 243 -12.68 -18.23 -8.88
N GLY A 244 -13.68 -17.90 -8.04
CA GLY A 244 -13.98 -16.53 -7.63
C GLY A 244 -12.80 -15.79 -6.98
N GLU A 245 -12.28 -16.31 -5.88
CA GLU A 245 -11.13 -15.71 -5.16
C GLU A 245 -9.85 -15.77 -5.99
N ALA A 246 -9.64 -16.86 -6.73
CA ALA A 246 -8.47 -17.02 -7.58
C ALA A 246 -8.42 -15.97 -8.72
N LEU A 247 -9.59 -15.60 -9.26
CA LEU A 247 -9.67 -14.52 -10.24
C LEU A 247 -9.47 -13.15 -9.59
N ALA A 248 -9.99 -12.94 -8.37
CA ALA A 248 -9.74 -11.73 -7.61
C ALA A 248 -8.23 -11.55 -7.35
N GLU A 249 -7.53 -12.62 -6.95
CA GLU A 249 -6.06 -12.63 -6.80
C GLU A 249 -5.33 -12.38 -8.13
N TYR A 250 -5.82 -12.90 -9.27
CA TYR A 250 -5.20 -12.64 -10.58
C TYR A 250 -5.17 -11.14 -10.92
N TYR A 251 -6.24 -10.42 -10.61
CA TYR A 251 -6.28 -8.97 -10.78
C TYR A 251 -5.68 -8.22 -9.59
N GLY A 252 -5.61 -8.82 -8.41
CA GLY A 252 -4.90 -8.26 -7.24
C GLY A 252 -3.44 -7.92 -7.55
N ALA A 253 -2.81 -8.63 -8.48
CA ALA A 253 -1.43 -8.36 -8.92
C ALA A 253 -1.36 -7.33 -10.07
N SER A 254 -2.37 -6.45 -10.22
CA SER A 254 -2.32 -5.46 -11.29
C SER A 254 -1.36 -4.32 -10.95
N ASP A 255 -0.71 -3.77 -11.96
CA ASP A 255 0.22 -2.65 -11.85
C ASP A 255 -0.28 -1.45 -12.65
N TRP A 256 -0.14 -0.27 -12.05
CA TRP A 256 -0.58 1.00 -12.63
C TRP A 256 0.61 1.84 -13.07
N ASP A 257 0.63 2.20 -14.34
CA ASP A 257 1.56 3.19 -14.89
C ASP A 257 0.87 4.58 -14.84
N PRO A 258 1.22 5.46 -13.88
CA PRO A 258 0.56 6.75 -13.70
C PRO A 258 0.84 7.73 -14.84
N GLU A 259 1.98 7.60 -15.53
CA GLU A 259 2.34 8.47 -16.66
C GLU A 259 1.52 8.11 -17.90
N ARG A 260 1.38 6.82 -18.18
CA ARG A 260 0.62 6.31 -19.33
C ARG A 260 -0.87 6.13 -19.05
N LYS A 261 -1.28 6.26 -17.78
CA LYS A 261 -2.62 5.95 -17.28
C LYS A 261 -3.07 4.55 -17.73
N LYS A 262 -2.20 3.57 -17.57
CA LYS A 262 -2.40 2.21 -18.09
C LYS A 262 -2.31 1.19 -16.97
N LEU A 263 -3.36 0.37 -16.86
CA LEU A 263 -3.37 -0.80 -15.99
C LEU A 263 -2.85 -2.03 -16.74
N THR A 264 -1.91 -2.74 -16.13
CA THR A 264 -1.45 -4.06 -16.57
C THR A 264 -1.93 -5.09 -15.58
N THR A 265 -2.60 -6.14 -16.05
CA THR A 265 -3.23 -7.16 -15.19
C THR A 265 -2.61 -8.53 -15.42
N GLY A 266 -2.79 -9.45 -14.47
CA GLY A 266 -2.26 -10.80 -14.58
C GLY A 266 -0.75 -10.90 -14.41
N LEU A 267 -0.19 -10.03 -13.56
CA LEU A 267 1.19 -10.19 -13.11
C LEU A 267 1.27 -11.25 -12.01
N ILE A 268 2.49 -11.56 -11.61
CA ILE A 268 2.78 -12.58 -10.63
C ILE A 268 2.36 -12.09 -9.23
N GLN A 269 1.55 -12.89 -8.52
CA GLN A 269 1.31 -12.73 -7.10
C GLN A 269 2.50 -13.30 -6.32
N GLU A 270 3.51 -12.47 -6.10
CA GLU A 270 4.81 -12.91 -5.59
C GLU A 270 4.71 -13.60 -4.21
N GLY A 271 3.91 -13.05 -3.29
CA GLY A 271 3.68 -13.66 -1.97
C GLY A 271 3.01 -15.04 -2.07
N ARG A 272 2.08 -15.20 -3.02
CA ARG A 272 1.39 -16.47 -3.30
C ARG A 272 2.31 -17.48 -3.97
N LEU A 273 3.16 -17.03 -4.90
CA LEU A 273 4.16 -17.87 -5.56
C LEU A 273 5.19 -18.42 -4.56
N ILE A 274 5.71 -17.58 -3.67
CA ILE A 274 6.61 -18.03 -2.59
C ILE A 274 5.91 -19.07 -1.70
N GLN A 275 4.61 -18.89 -1.42
CA GLN A 275 3.86 -19.90 -0.68
C GLN A 275 3.82 -21.25 -1.43
N ILE A 276 3.51 -21.24 -2.74
CA ILE A 276 3.49 -22.43 -3.59
C ILE A 276 4.87 -23.11 -3.62
N GLN A 277 5.94 -22.35 -3.87
CA GLN A 277 7.32 -22.88 -3.90
C GLN A 277 7.71 -23.54 -2.56
N ARG A 278 7.27 -22.98 -1.44
CA ARG A 278 7.51 -23.57 -0.12
C ARG A 278 6.67 -24.81 0.14
N ASP A 279 5.41 -24.83 -0.29
CA ASP A 279 4.58 -26.04 -0.24
C ASP A 279 5.26 -27.17 -1.04
N ILE A 280 5.75 -26.87 -2.25
CA ILE A 280 6.52 -27.79 -3.10
C ILE A 280 7.77 -28.31 -2.36
N ALA A 281 8.57 -27.42 -1.79
CA ALA A 281 9.76 -27.79 -1.03
C ALA A 281 9.45 -28.65 0.21
N GLY A 282 8.26 -28.49 0.79
CA GLY A 282 7.74 -29.32 1.88
C GLY A 282 7.07 -30.61 1.43
N GLY A 283 7.10 -30.93 0.12
CA GLY A 283 6.50 -32.14 -0.44
C GLY A 283 4.98 -32.06 -0.70
N LYS A 284 4.37 -30.88 -0.59
CA LYS A 284 2.95 -30.65 -0.83
C LYS A 284 2.74 -30.05 -2.24
N ARG A 285 1.93 -30.72 -3.08
CA ARG A 285 1.49 -30.20 -4.38
C ARG A 285 -0.01 -30.41 -4.54
N TRP A 286 -0.75 -29.33 -4.74
CA TRP A 286 -2.20 -29.41 -4.96
C TRP A 286 -2.51 -29.86 -6.37
N GLY A 287 -3.53 -30.72 -6.49
CA GLY A 287 -4.08 -31.14 -7.78
C GLY A 287 -5.26 -30.28 -8.23
N ILE A 288 -5.53 -30.25 -9.54
CA ILE A 288 -6.69 -29.52 -10.09
C ILE A 288 -7.99 -30.09 -9.50
N ARG A 289 -8.14 -31.41 -9.46
CA ARG A 289 -9.35 -32.05 -8.90
C ARG A 289 -9.55 -31.70 -7.43
N GLU A 290 -8.49 -31.79 -6.63
CA GLU A 290 -8.51 -31.47 -5.21
C GLU A 290 -8.96 -30.02 -4.97
N LEU A 291 -8.37 -29.09 -5.75
CA LEU A 291 -8.69 -27.68 -5.70
C LEU A 291 -10.15 -27.37 -6.09
N LEU A 292 -10.68 -28.04 -7.12
CA LEU A 292 -12.05 -27.77 -7.61
C LEU A 292 -13.13 -28.43 -6.73
N LEU A 293 -12.79 -29.52 -6.05
CA LEU A 293 -13.72 -30.21 -5.15
C LEU A 293 -13.74 -29.61 -3.75
N ASP A 294 -12.69 -28.89 -3.35
CA ASP A 294 -12.69 -28.17 -2.09
C ASP A 294 -13.62 -26.94 -2.15
N ARG A 295 -14.39 -26.72 -1.08
CA ARG A 295 -15.36 -25.63 -1.01
C ARG A 295 -14.76 -24.29 -0.59
N ARG A 296 -13.70 -24.28 0.24
CA ARG A 296 -13.15 -23.08 0.91
C ARG A 296 -11.67 -23.20 1.31
N ALA A 297 -10.86 -23.94 0.56
CA ALA A 297 -9.44 -24.07 0.83
C ALA A 297 -8.79 -22.69 0.78
N PHE A 298 -7.96 -22.40 1.79
CA PHE A 298 -7.06 -21.24 1.76
C PHE A 298 -6.15 -21.30 0.53
N GLU A 299 -5.90 -22.50 0.03
CA GLU A 299 -5.10 -22.76 -1.16
C GLU A 299 -5.76 -22.29 -2.47
N HIS A 300 -7.04 -21.90 -2.44
CA HIS A 300 -7.65 -21.18 -3.57
C HIS A 300 -6.98 -19.81 -3.83
N TYR A 301 -6.47 -19.14 -2.80
CA TYR A 301 -5.78 -17.86 -2.95
C TYR A 301 -4.38 -18.01 -3.54
N SER A 302 -3.71 -19.14 -3.32
CA SER A 302 -2.35 -19.42 -3.81
C SER A 302 -2.36 -20.36 -5.01
N TRP A 303 -2.54 -21.66 -4.78
CA TRP A 303 -2.62 -22.66 -5.84
C TRP A 303 -3.75 -22.35 -6.83
N GLY A 304 -4.91 -21.91 -6.34
CA GLY A 304 -6.01 -21.51 -7.22
C GLY A 304 -5.71 -20.31 -8.10
N TRP A 305 -5.04 -19.28 -7.57
CA TRP A 305 -4.51 -18.17 -8.37
C TRP A 305 -3.58 -18.68 -9.46
N SER A 306 -2.61 -19.54 -9.12
CA SER A 306 -1.63 -20.03 -10.11
C SER A 306 -2.29 -20.83 -11.24
N LEU A 307 -3.38 -21.56 -10.95
CA LEU A 307 -4.16 -22.25 -11.98
C LEU A 307 -4.89 -21.26 -12.89
N VAL A 308 -5.53 -20.23 -12.32
CA VAL A 308 -6.16 -19.17 -13.11
C VAL A 308 -5.11 -18.43 -13.95
N HIS A 309 -3.95 -18.14 -13.37
CA HIS A 309 -2.84 -17.47 -14.04
C HIS A 309 -2.32 -18.30 -15.22
N PHE A 310 -2.10 -19.61 -15.05
CA PHE A 310 -1.78 -20.53 -16.13
C PHE A 310 -2.84 -20.52 -17.24
N LEU A 311 -4.11 -20.68 -16.87
CA LEU A 311 -5.21 -20.77 -17.83
C LEU A 311 -5.44 -19.46 -18.61
N MET A 312 -5.19 -18.32 -17.98
CA MET A 312 -5.37 -16.99 -18.58
C MET A 312 -4.18 -16.56 -19.46
N ASN A 313 -2.97 -17.06 -19.17
CA ASN A 313 -1.76 -16.73 -19.92
C ASN A 313 -1.42 -17.71 -21.05
N ASP A 314 -2.09 -18.86 -21.11
CA ASP A 314 -1.95 -19.81 -22.23
C ASP A 314 -3.06 -19.61 -23.28
N LYS A 315 -2.67 -19.31 -24.53
CA LYS A 315 -3.59 -19.08 -25.67
C LYS A 315 -4.48 -20.28 -26.01
N ARG A 316 -4.15 -21.49 -25.56
CA ARG A 316 -4.98 -22.69 -25.72
C ARG A 316 -6.18 -22.66 -24.78
N TYR A 317 -6.00 -22.06 -23.59
CA TYR A 317 -6.95 -22.10 -22.48
C TYR A 317 -7.68 -20.78 -22.24
N ASP A 318 -7.08 -19.63 -22.54
CA ASP A 318 -7.59 -18.29 -22.20
C ASP A 318 -9.08 -18.09 -22.52
N ARG A 319 -9.48 -18.37 -23.76
CA ARG A 319 -10.82 -18.20 -24.28
C ARG A 319 -11.76 -19.26 -23.71
N ARG A 320 -11.27 -20.45 -23.44
CA ARG A 320 -12.04 -21.56 -22.86
C ARG A 320 -12.35 -21.29 -21.40
N PHE A 321 -11.35 -20.83 -20.63
CA PHE A 321 -11.52 -20.43 -19.24
C PHE A 321 -12.48 -19.24 -19.10
N ARG A 322 -12.34 -18.20 -19.95
CA ARG A 322 -13.29 -17.08 -19.94
C ARG A 322 -14.73 -17.53 -20.22
N LYS A 323 -14.92 -18.46 -21.16
CA LYS A 323 -16.23 -19.08 -21.43
C LYS A 323 -16.73 -19.91 -20.26
N PHE A 324 -15.86 -20.70 -19.63
CA PHE A 324 -16.17 -21.47 -18.43
C PHE A 324 -16.70 -20.58 -17.32
N PHE A 325 -15.93 -19.55 -16.96
CA PHE A 325 -16.29 -18.62 -15.89
C PHE A 325 -17.64 -17.95 -16.15
N LEU A 326 -17.84 -17.37 -17.35
CA LEU A 326 -19.14 -16.79 -17.73
C LEU A 326 -20.27 -17.84 -17.74
N GLY A 327 -19.97 -19.07 -18.16
CA GLY A 327 -20.88 -20.21 -18.22
C GLY A 327 -21.38 -20.65 -16.85
N LEU A 328 -20.55 -20.57 -15.81
CA LEU A 328 -20.97 -20.86 -14.44
C LEU A 328 -22.20 -20.04 -14.03
N ALA A 329 -22.27 -18.77 -14.44
CA ALA A 329 -23.42 -17.91 -14.17
C ALA A 329 -24.54 -18.03 -15.21
N LYS A 330 -24.22 -18.22 -16.49
CA LYS A 330 -25.17 -18.01 -17.61
C LYS A 330 -25.60 -19.25 -18.38
N ASP A 331 -24.83 -20.34 -18.36
CA ASP A 331 -25.14 -21.55 -19.12
C ASP A 331 -26.33 -22.28 -18.48
N GLY A 332 -27.42 -22.47 -19.23
CA GLY A 332 -28.60 -23.21 -18.75
C GLY A 332 -28.33 -24.69 -18.49
N GLY A 333 -27.26 -25.24 -19.05
CA GLY A 333 -26.82 -26.62 -18.80
C GLY A 333 -25.99 -26.80 -17.54
N VAL A 334 -25.57 -25.72 -16.87
CA VAL A 334 -24.85 -25.80 -15.58
C VAL A 334 -25.84 -25.72 -14.43
N LYS A 335 -25.85 -26.74 -13.57
CA LYS A 335 -26.74 -26.79 -12.40
C LYS A 335 -26.29 -25.82 -11.32
N ARG A 336 -27.26 -25.19 -10.65
CA ARG A 336 -27.01 -24.20 -9.60
C ARG A 336 -27.87 -24.46 -8.38
N SER A 337 -27.31 -24.25 -7.19
CA SER A 337 -27.98 -24.32 -5.90
C SER A 337 -28.16 -22.92 -5.31
N SER A 338 -29.12 -22.77 -4.39
CA SER A 338 -29.27 -21.53 -3.62
C SER A 338 -28.22 -21.49 -2.51
N THR A 339 -27.65 -20.32 -2.25
CA THR A 339 -26.65 -20.08 -1.21
C THR A 339 -26.88 -18.78 -0.46
N GLY A 340 -26.68 -18.83 0.85
CA GLY A 340 -26.75 -17.69 1.75
C GLY A 340 -28.15 -17.12 1.95
N PRO A 341 -28.30 -16.19 2.90
CA PRO A 341 -29.60 -15.62 3.27
C PRO A 341 -30.23 -14.75 2.17
N ALA A 342 -29.43 -14.25 1.23
CA ALA A 342 -29.89 -13.43 0.10
C ALA A 342 -30.43 -14.25 -1.09
N GLY A 343 -30.44 -15.59 -1.01
CA GLY A 343 -30.95 -16.45 -2.09
C GLY A 343 -30.16 -16.38 -3.40
N LEU A 344 -28.85 -16.07 -3.31
CA LEU A 344 -27.97 -16.07 -4.47
C LEU A 344 -27.81 -17.50 -5.00
N ARG A 345 -27.52 -17.65 -6.29
CA ARG A 345 -27.23 -18.95 -6.91
C ARG A 345 -25.73 -19.18 -6.97
N THR A 346 -25.29 -20.43 -6.79
CA THR A 346 -23.90 -20.85 -6.96
C THR A 346 -23.80 -22.24 -7.59
N VAL A 347 -22.60 -22.74 -7.83
CA VAL A 347 -22.35 -24.07 -8.42
C VAL A 347 -21.67 -24.96 -7.39
N GLU A 348 -22.19 -26.18 -7.22
CA GLU A 348 -21.62 -27.16 -6.29
C GLU A 348 -20.34 -27.81 -6.85
N PRO A 349 -19.41 -28.30 -6.01
CA PRO A 349 -18.07 -28.71 -6.47
C PRO A 349 -18.04 -29.77 -7.59
N GLU A 350 -18.91 -30.77 -7.54
CA GLU A 350 -18.98 -31.81 -8.61
C GLU A 350 -19.46 -31.26 -9.95
N GLU A 351 -20.44 -30.35 -9.91
CA GLU A 351 -20.92 -29.66 -11.10
C GLU A 351 -19.87 -28.68 -11.62
N LEU A 352 -19.12 -28.03 -10.72
CA LEU A 352 -18.01 -27.14 -11.05
C LEU A 352 -16.90 -27.89 -11.80
N LEU A 353 -16.49 -29.06 -11.32
CA LEU A 353 -15.51 -29.92 -12.00
C LEU A 353 -16.04 -30.40 -13.35
N SER A 354 -17.30 -30.82 -13.42
CA SER A 354 -17.95 -31.24 -14.67
C SER A 354 -17.99 -30.11 -15.70
N ALA A 355 -18.34 -28.89 -15.28
CA ALA A 355 -18.33 -27.70 -16.13
C ALA A 355 -16.90 -27.35 -16.56
N PHE A 356 -15.93 -27.42 -15.66
CA PHE A 356 -14.52 -27.17 -15.97
C PHE A 356 -14.03 -28.12 -17.06
N MET A 357 -14.19 -29.42 -16.88
CA MET A 357 -13.80 -30.43 -17.86
C MET A 357 -14.47 -30.20 -19.22
N LYS A 358 -15.79 -29.94 -19.23
CA LYS A 358 -16.57 -29.65 -20.45
C LYS A 358 -16.02 -28.43 -21.20
N TYR A 359 -15.84 -27.30 -20.53
CA TYR A 359 -15.46 -26.04 -21.18
C TYR A 359 -14.00 -26.02 -21.63
N LEU A 360 -13.12 -26.61 -20.83
CA LEU A 360 -11.70 -26.70 -21.15
C LEU A 360 -11.41 -27.81 -22.18
N GLY A 361 -12.37 -28.72 -22.40
CA GLY A 361 -12.28 -29.81 -23.37
C GLY A 361 -11.49 -31.01 -22.85
N VAL A 362 -11.46 -31.19 -21.53
CA VAL A 362 -10.83 -32.32 -20.84
C VAL A 362 -11.83 -33.47 -20.81
N LYS A 363 -11.56 -34.55 -21.54
CA LYS A 363 -12.55 -35.61 -21.80
C LYS A 363 -12.64 -36.70 -20.71
N HIS A 364 -11.58 -36.87 -19.93
CA HIS A 364 -11.38 -37.98 -19.01
C HIS A 364 -10.24 -37.66 -18.05
N ASP A 365 -10.16 -38.40 -16.94
CA ASP A 365 -9.26 -38.12 -15.82
C ASP A 365 -7.78 -38.06 -16.22
N GLN A 366 -7.33 -38.95 -17.11
CA GLN A 366 -5.95 -38.90 -17.62
C GLN A 366 -5.61 -37.56 -18.30
N ALA A 367 -6.56 -36.98 -19.04
CA ALA A 367 -6.35 -35.67 -19.68
C ALA A 367 -6.33 -34.52 -18.66
N LEU A 368 -7.00 -34.70 -17.51
CA LEU A 368 -6.94 -33.75 -16.39
C LEU A 368 -5.56 -33.82 -15.72
N ASP A 369 -5.02 -35.04 -15.56
CA ASP A 369 -3.69 -35.25 -14.99
C ASP A 369 -2.59 -34.69 -15.92
N GLU A 370 -2.75 -34.80 -17.23
CA GLU A 370 -1.86 -34.18 -18.22
C GLU A 370 -1.87 -32.65 -18.11
N MET A 371 -3.06 -32.04 -18.04
CA MET A 371 -3.20 -30.59 -17.79
C MET A 371 -2.58 -30.17 -16.46
N GLN A 372 -2.75 -30.98 -15.41
CA GLN A 372 -2.14 -30.72 -14.11
C GLN A 372 -0.61 -30.73 -14.18
N LYS A 373 -0.01 -31.66 -14.93
CA LYS A 373 1.44 -31.67 -15.17
C LYS A 373 1.90 -30.44 -15.92
N GLU A 374 1.16 -29.99 -16.93
CA GLU A 374 1.47 -28.74 -17.65
C GLU A 374 1.40 -27.53 -16.72
N TRP A 375 0.39 -27.45 -15.86
CA TRP A 375 0.25 -26.39 -14.87
C TRP A 375 1.37 -26.42 -13.83
N HIS A 376 1.76 -27.59 -13.34
CA HIS A 376 2.89 -27.73 -12.41
C HIS A 376 4.21 -27.34 -13.06
N ALA A 377 4.46 -27.77 -14.30
CA ALA A 377 5.63 -27.33 -15.07
C ALA A 377 5.62 -25.82 -15.31
N TYR A 378 4.44 -25.23 -15.55
CA TYR A 378 4.31 -23.77 -15.65
C TYR A 378 4.74 -23.06 -14.36
N ILE A 379 4.35 -23.57 -13.19
CA ILE A 379 4.81 -23.05 -11.89
C ILE A 379 6.33 -23.20 -11.76
N ASP A 380 6.85 -24.38 -12.06
CA ASP A 380 8.27 -24.71 -11.82
C ASP A 380 9.22 -23.98 -12.79
N ASP A 381 8.82 -23.81 -14.06
CA ASP A 381 9.70 -23.35 -15.13
C ASP A 381 9.47 -21.90 -15.55
N GLN A 382 8.26 -21.36 -15.35
CA GLN A 382 7.88 -20.04 -15.87
C GLN A 382 7.53 -19.01 -14.79
N LEU A 383 7.24 -19.45 -13.57
CA LEU A 383 7.01 -18.57 -12.42
C LEU A 383 8.29 -18.50 -11.58
N ASP A 384 9.30 -17.78 -12.08
CA ASP A 384 10.50 -17.44 -11.30
C ASP A 384 10.56 -15.93 -11.08
N PHE A 385 10.28 -15.51 -9.85
CA PHE A 385 10.39 -14.12 -9.45
C PHE A 385 10.49 -13.99 -7.93
N VAL A 386 11.70 -13.70 -7.44
CA VAL A 386 11.93 -13.28 -6.06
C VAL A 386 12.27 -11.80 -6.08
N THR A 387 11.33 -10.97 -5.61
CA THR A 387 11.57 -9.54 -5.38
C THR A 387 11.53 -9.23 -3.90
N PRO A 388 12.08 -8.07 -3.48
CA PRO A 388 11.87 -7.58 -2.14
C PRO A 388 10.39 -7.55 -1.75
N ARG A 389 9.51 -6.97 -2.57
CA ARG A 389 8.06 -6.87 -2.30
C ARG A 389 7.41 -8.24 -2.12
N GLY A 390 7.79 -9.23 -2.92
CA GLY A 390 7.27 -10.59 -2.80
C GLY A 390 7.64 -11.24 -1.49
N LEU A 391 8.91 -11.09 -1.10
CA LEU A 391 9.43 -11.58 0.17
C LEU A 391 8.76 -10.89 1.36
N GLU A 392 8.52 -9.57 1.29
CA GLU A 392 7.78 -8.80 2.29
C GLU A 392 6.36 -9.34 2.49
N LYS A 393 5.60 -9.49 1.40
CA LYS A 393 4.23 -10.03 1.44
C LYS A 393 4.20 -11.43 2.05
N ALA A 394 5.11 -12.30 1.61
CA ALA A 394 5.21 -13.67 2.13
C ALA A 394 5.57 -13.68 3.63
N ALA A 395 6.42 -12.75 4.08
CA ALA A 395 6.78 -12.60 5.49
C ALA A 395 5.58 -12.16 6.33
N ASP A 396 4.81 -11.19 5.85
CA ASP A 396 3.59 -10.70 6.50
C ASP A 396 2.52 -11.77 6.61
N ASP A 397 2.30 -12.54 5.54
CA ASP A 397 1.39 -13.70 5.54
C ASP A 397 1.82 -14.75 6.55
N ALA A 398 3.13 -15.05 6.61
CA ALA A 398 3.68 -15.97 7.60
C ALA A 398 3.49 -15.46 9.03
N LYS A 399 3.67 -14.16 9.27
CA LYS A 399 3.44 -13.52 10.57
C LYS A 399 1.96 -13.62 10.97
N ARG A 400 1.03 -13.24 10.08
CA ARG A 400 -0.43 -13.35 10.30
C ARG A 400 -0.87 -14.79 10.58
N SER A 401 -0.22 -15.75 9.94
CA SER A 401 -0.50 -17.18 10.11
C SER A 401 0.19 -17.80 11.33
N ASN A 402 0.74 -16.98 12.24
CA ASN A 402 1.49 -17.41 13.42
C ASN A 402 2.66 -18.37 13.11
N ARG A 403 3.43 -18.05 12.06
CA ARG A 403 4.64 -18.79 11.65
C ARG A 403 5.89 -17.90 11.82
N PRO A 404 6.31 -17.58 13.06
CA PRO A 404 7.34 -16.55 13.32
C PRO A 404 8.70 -16.88 12.71
N LEU A 405 9.18 -18.12 12.80
CA LEU A 405 10.45 -18.55 12.17
C LEU A 405 10.44 -18.34 10.65
N ARG A 406 9.29 -18.55 10.01
CA ARG A 406 9.11 -18.35 8.57
C ARG A 406 9.08 -16.86 8.24
N ALA A 407 8.35 -16.06 9.01
CA ALA A 407 8.29 -14.62 8.83
C ALA A 407 9.69 -14.00 8.94
N ARG A 408 10.45 -14.38 9.97
CA ARG A 408 11.83 -13.92 10.20
C ARG A 408 12.73 -14.15 9.00
N ARG A 409 12.78 -15.39 8.49
CA ARG A 409 13.61 -15.73 7.33
C ARG A 409 13.21 -14.94 6.09
N LEU A 410 11.91 -14.75 5.87
CA LEU A 410 11.43 -14.02 4.70
C LEU A 410 11.72 -12.52 4.80
N TYR A 411 11.64 -11.93 5.99
CA TYR A 411 12.10 -10.56 6.22
C TYR A 411 13.62 -10.41 6.04
N GLU A 412 14.41 -11.37 6.51
CA GLU A 412 15.86 -11.40 6.28
C GLU A 412 16.18 -11.44 4.77
N GLU A 413 15.52 -12.33 4.03
CA GLU A 413 15.64 -12.42 2.57
C GLU A 413 15.21 -11.10 1.90
N ALA A 414 14.12 -10.46 2.35
CA ALA A 414 13.63 -9.19 1.81
C ALA A 414 14.63 -8.04 2.03
N VAL A 415 15.25 -7.98 3.20
CA VAL A 415 16.30 -7.00 3.50
C VAL A 415 17.55 -7.28 2.67
N ALA A 416 17.97 -8.54 2.54
CA ALA A 416 19.09 -8.91 1.68
C ALA A 416 18.85 -8.55 0.21
N ALA A 417 17.59 -8.62 -0.24
CA ALA A 417 17.17 -8.21 -1.59
C ALA A 417 17.09 -6.68 -1.78
N GLY A 418 17.26 -5.88 -0.72
CA GLY A 418 17.29 -4.41 -0.80
C GLY A 418 15.91 -3.75 -0.74
N THR A 419 14.99 -4.28 0.07
CA THR A 419 13.70 -3.62 0.34
C THR A 419 13.88 -2.15 0.75
N LYS A 420 12.99 -1.29 0.25
CA LYS A 420 12.87 0.13 0.61
C LYS A 420 11.64 0.42 1.46
N ASN A 421 10.99 -0.61 1.99
CA ASN A 421 9.80 -0.48 2.81
C ASN A 421 10.20 -0.35 4.29
N ALA A 422 10.02 0.83 4.88
CA ALA A 422 10.37 1.09 6.29
C ALA A 422 9.64 0.15 7.27
N MET A 423 8.39 -0.20 6.97
CA MET A 423 7.59 -1.12 7.79
C MET A 423 8.18 -2.53 7.82
N THR A 424 8.84 -2.97 6.75
CA THR A 424 9.55 -4.27 6.70
C THR A 424 10.67 -4.33 7.71
N TYR A 425 11.52 -3.29 7.77
CA TYR A 425 12.59 -3.21 8.75
C TYR A 425 12.04 -3.16 10.18
N HIS A 426 10.97 -2.40 10.41
CA HIS A 426 10.31 -2.34 11.71
C HIS A 426 9.73 -3.70 12.15
N ARG A 427 8.99 -4.39 11.28
CA ARG A 427 8.39 -5.71 11.60
C ARG A 427 9.47 -6.77 11.83
N TYR A 428 10.56 -6.71 11.08
CA TYR A 428 11.70 -7.57 11.30
C TYR A 428 12.38 -7.29 12.64
N ALA A 429 12.56 -6.01 12.98
CA ALA A 429 13.10 -5.59 14.27
C ALA A 429 12.27 -6.11 15.45
N GLU A 430 10.93 -6.03 15.37
CA GLU A 430 10.04 -6.55 16.41
C GLU A 430 10.22 -8.06 16.62
N LEU A 431 10.32 -8.84 15.54
CA LEU A 431 10.57 -10.28 15.63
C LEU A 431 11.94 -10.59 16.26
N LEU A 432 13.00 -9.90 15.82
CA LEU A 432 14.34 -10.05 16.39
C LEU A 432 14.37 -9.70 17.88
N TYR A 433 13.65 -8.66 18.28
CA TYR A 433 13.56 -8.23 19.68
C TYR A 433 12.88 -9.29 20.55
N ILE A 434 11.77 -9.86 20.08
CA ILE A 434 11.05 -10.95 20.77
C ILE A 434 11.95 -12.20 20.93
N GLU A 435 12.78 -12.48 19.94
CA GLU A 435 13.73 -13.61 19.96
C GLU A 435 14.99 -13.33 20.81
N GLY A 436 15.13 -12.13 21.35
CA GLY A 436 16.27 -11.73 22.20
C GLY A 436 17.47 -11.18 21.43
N GLU A 437 17.41 -11.08 20.10
CA GLU A 437 18.44 -10.47 19.24
C GLU A 437 18.37 -8.93 19.27
N LYS A 438 18.34 -8.34 20.47
CA LYS A 438 18.03 -6.92 20.69
C LYS A 438 18.96 -5.95 19.96
N GLY A 439 20.25 -6.28 19.86
CA GLY A 439 21.23 -5.45 19.15
C GLY A 439 20.97 -5.37 17.65
N GLU A 440 20.50 -6.46 17.04
CA GLU A 440 20.15 -6.48 15.62
C GLU A 440 18.80 -5.80 15.39
N ALA A 441 17.84 -5.97 16.31
CA ALA A 441 16.57 -5.24 16.28
C ALA A 441 16.78 -3.71 16.23
N ILE A 442 17.67 -3.17 17.07
CA ILE A 442 18.02 -1.73 17.05
C ILE A 442 18.56 -1.28 15.69
N LYS A 443 19.42 -2.09 15.05
CA LYS A 443 19.92 -1.76 13.69
C LYS A 443 18.78 -1.70 12.69
N ARG A 444 17.84 -2.66 12.74
CA ARG A 444 16.69 -2.68 11.83
C ARG A 444 15.72 -1.53 12.08
N TRP A 445 15.44 -1.15 13.33
CA TRP A 445 14.67 0.07 13.58
C TRP A 445 15.38 1.34 13.09
N ARG A 446 16.70 1.44 13.22
CA ARG A 446 17.45 2.57 12.64
C ARG A 446 17.26 2.66 11.12
N GLN A 447 17.31 1.54 10.40
CA GLN A 447 17.02 1.50 8.96
C GLN A 447 15.57 1.90 8.64
N ALA A 448 14.60 1.53 9.50
CA ALA A 448 13.22 1.99 9.35
C ALA A 448 13.11 3.52 9.50
N ILE A 449 13.81 4.10 10.48
CA ILE A 449 13.88 5.55 10.71
C ILE A 449 14.57 6.27 9.54
N GLU A 450 15.66 5.72 9.00
CA GLU A 450 16.34 6.29 7.83
C GLU A 450 15.41 6.37 6.59
N LEU A 451 14.53 5.39 6.41
CA LEU A 451 13.59 5.36 5.29
C LEU A 451 12.34 6.22 5.51
N ASP A 452 11.83 6.27 6.75
CA ASP A 452 10.70 7.11 7.13
C ASP A 452 10.87 7.68 8.55
N PRO A 453 11.56 8.83 8.68
CA PRO A 453 11.93 9.40 9.96
C PRO A 453 10.76 10.07 10.69
N LEU A 454 9.64 10.28 10.01
CA LEU A 454 8.45 10.90 10.60
C LEU A 454 7.39 9.85 11.00
N THR A 455 7.84 8.62 11.29
CA THR A 455 7.03 7.58 11.92
C THR A 455 7.43 7.44 13.39
N GLY A 456 6.65 8.04 14.29
CA GLY A 456 6.95 8.08 15.72
C GLY A 456 7.09 6.69 16.35
N THR A 457 6.31 5.70 15.87
CA THR A 457 6.39 4.30 16.33
C THR A 457 7.80 3.73 16.23
N PHE A 458 8.57 4.09 15.20
CA PHE A 458 9.92 3.54 15.00
C PHE A 458 10.90 4.07 16.06
N HIS A 459 10.82 5.36 16.36
CA HIS A 459 11.60 6.00 17.43
C HIS A 459 11.23 5.42 18.79
N TYR A 460 9.93 5.33 19.08
CA TYR A 460 9.43 4.82 20.35
C TYR A 460 9.86 3.37 20.60
N ARG A 461 9.71 2.49 19.59
CA ARG A 461 10.07 1.08 19.71
C ARG A 461 11.57 0.88 19.88
N MET A 462 12.38 1.62 19.12
CA MET A 462 13.83 1.62 19.29
C MET A 462 14.23 2.11 20.69
N GLY A 463 13.67 3.23 21.14
CA GLY A 463 13.96 3.78 22.46
C GLY A 463 13.58 2.84 23.60
N SER A 464 12.38 2.25 23.53
CA SER A 464 11.91 1.24 24.49
C SER A 464 12.83 0.02 24.55
N ALA A 465 13.30 -0.46 23.39
CA ALA A 465 14.25 -1.56 23.34
C ALA A 465 15.59 -1.21 23.99
N ILE A 466 16.08 0.02 23.80
CA ILE A 466 17.33 0.52 24.41
C ILE A 466 17.19 0.57 25.95
N VAL A 467 16.11 1.12 26.48
CA VAL A 467 15.85 1.15 27.94
C VAL A 467 15.84 -0.27 28.51
N ASN A 468 15.18 -1.20 27.81
CA ASN A 468 15.09 -2.61 28.20
C ASN A 468 16.40 -3.40 28.05
N MET A 469 17.47 -2.81 27.49
CA MET A 469 18.80 -3.43 27.40
C MET A 469 19.72 -3.06 28.57
N GLY A 470 19.42 -2.01 29.34
CA GLY A 470 20.17 -1.63 30.54
C GLY A 470 20.41 -0.12 30.69
N GLN A 471 20.98 0.25 31.83
CA GLN A 471 21.06 1.66 32.28
C GLN A 471 22.02 2.53 31.47
N GLU A 472 23.04 1.97 30.82
CA GLU A 472 24.10 2.76 30.16
C GLU A 472 23.60 3.66 29.03
N LYS A 473 22.45 3.31 28.42
CA LYS A 473 21.82 4.10 27.35
C LYS A 473 20.37 4.46 27.64
N ALA A 474 19.94 4.36 28.90
CA ALA A 474 18.55 4.63 29.27
C ALA A 474 18.11 6.04 28.86
N ASP A 475 18.95 7.05 29.10
CA ASP A 475 18.66 8.44 28.71
C ASP A 475 18.47 8.61 27.19
N GLU A 476 19.22 7.87 26.36
CA GLU A 476 19.05 7.88 24.90
C GLU A 476 17.71 7.24 24.52
N GLY A 477 17.38 6.11 25.16
CA GLY A 477 16.12 5.42 24.94
C GLY A 477 14.90 6.24 25.34
N GLU A 478 14.95 6.90 26.50
CA GLU A 478 13.89 7.80 26.98
C GLU A 478 13.70 9.01 26.07
N ARG A 479 14.80 9.63 25.60
CA ARG A 479 14.73 10.71 24.59
C ARG A 479 14.08 10.24 23.29
N LEU A 480 14.45 9.08 22.77
CA LEU A 480 13.84 8.52 21.55
C LEU A 480 12.37 8.18 21.73
N MET A 481 11.97 7.70 22.90
CA MET A 481 10.56 7.50 23.23
C MET A 481 9.79 8.82 23.26
N ALA A 482 10.33 9.85 23.90
CA ALA A 482 9.74 11.18 23.94
C ALA A 482 9.63 11.79 22.53
N LEU A 483 10.70 11.72 21.72
CA LEU A 483 10.69 12.16 20.33
C LEU A 483 9.63 11.41 19.50
N GLY A 484 9.47 10.10 19.71
CA GLY A 484 8.42 9.32 19.06
C GLY A 484 7.02 9.84 19.35
N LEU A 485 6.75 10.23 20.60
CA LEU A 485 5.49 10.84 21.03
C LEU A 485 5.32 12.28 20.51
N GLU A 486 6.40 13.03 20.32
CA GLU A 486 6.34 14.36 19.69
C GLU A 486 5.99 14.28 18.20
N ILE A 487 6.56 13.30 17.50
CA ILE A 487 6.28 13.04 16.08
C ILE A 487 4.84 12.54 15.89
N ASP A 488 4.37 11.65 16.76
CA ASP A 488 3.03 11.08 16.71
C ASP A 488 2.39 11.07 18.11
N PRO A 489 1.70 12.18 18.49
CA PRO A 489 1.10 12.33 19.82
C PRO A 489 0.04 11.30 20.16
N ASP A 490 -0.56 10.64 19.17
CA ASP A 490 -1.59 9.68 19.45
C ASP A 490 -1.04 8.30 19.88
N LEU A 491 0.27 8.05 19.71
CA LEU A 491 0.89 6.77 20.09
C LEU A 491 0.58 6.39 21.54
N GLU A 492 0.60 7.36 22.46
CA GLU A 492 0.35 7.08 23.89
C GLU A 492 -1.04 6.44 24.13
N THR A 493 -2.03 6.83 23.32
CA THR A 493 -3.38 6.27 23.42
C THR A 493 -3.47 4.85 22.85
N GLU A 494 -2.62 4.49 21.88
CA GLU A 494 -2.63 3.18 21.21
C GLU A 494 -2.06 2.08 22.11
N TRP A 495 -0.98 2.37 22.84
CA TRP A 495 -0.32 1.42 23.75
C TRP A 495 -1.10 1.13 25.04
N ARG A 496 -2.17 1.89 25.33
CA ARG A 496 -3.04 1.62 26.49
C ARG A 496 -4.11 0.55 26.20
N PHE A 497 -4.27 0.14 24.94
CA PHE A 497 -5.32 -0.79 24.50
C PHE A 497 -4.82 -2.05 23.78
N GLU A 498 -3.51 -2.23 23.64
CA GLU A 498 -2.85 -3.51 23.29
C GLU A 498 -2.32 -4.20 24.55
#